data_AF-A0A954C4K8-F1
#
_entry.id   AF-A0A954C4K8-F1
#
_cell.length_a   1.000
_cell.length_b   1.000
_cell.length_c   1.000
_cell.angle_alpha   90.00
_cell.angle_beta   90.00
_cell.angle_gamma   90.00
#
_symmetry.space_group_name_H-M   'P 1'
#
loop_
_entity.id
_entity.type
_entity.pdbx_description
1 polymer ?
#
loop_
_entity_poly.entity_id
_entity_poly.type
_entity_poly.pdbx_seq_one_letter_code
_entity_poly.pdbx_strand_id
1 'polypeptide(L)'
;MNPIDYHPSDEAREEGDELRAEDFQTELAAAQTLDLSTRGCRLRTSKQLQAKVELAFDLALGDVIHSGRGKIAWVKRADGGWEAGLEFTDLDSLTEDGIQLFLLDEGAPPATQD
;
A
#
# COMPACT_ATOMS: atom_id res chain seq x y z
N MET A 1 -64.39 -32.43 5.23
CA MET A 1 -63.46 -31.71 6.11
C MET A 1 -62.28 -32.63 6.42
N ASN A 2 -61.10 -32.37 5.86
CA ASN A 2 -59.84 -32.98 6.30
C ASN A 2 -59.04 -31.88 7.03
N PRO A 3 -58.60 -32.08 8.28
CA PRO A 3 -57.57 -31.24 8.86
C PRO A 3 -56.21 -31.67 8.31
N ILE A 4 -55.45 -30.67 7.88
CA ILE A 4 -54.16 -30.74 7.20
C ILE A 4 -53.08 -31.22 8.18
N ASP A 5 -52.36 -32.28 7.82
CA ASP A 5 -51.07 -32.63 8.42
C ASP A 5 -50.05 -31.54 8.09
N TYR A 6 -49.80 -30.66 9.06
CA TYR A 6 -48.75 -29.65 8.97
C TYR A 6 -47.42 -30.28 9.40
N HIS A 7 -46.65 -30.74 8.43
CA HIS A 7 -45.23 -31.00 8.59
C HIS A 7 -44.44 -29.73 8.24
N PRO A 8 -43.83 -29.01 9.19
CA PRO A 8 -42.84 -27.99 8.87
C PRO A 8 -41.51 -28.69 8.60
N SER A 9 -41.37 -29.23 7.38
CA SER A 9 -40.09 -29.75 6.87
C SER A 9 -39.76 -29.04 5.56
N ASP A 10 -39.75 -27.71 5.55
CA ASP A 10 -39.20 -26.98 4.41
C ASP A 10 -38.55 -25.66 4.87
N GLU A 11 -37.26 -25.59 4.58
CA GLU A 11 -36.61 -24.43 3.99
C GLU A 11 -36.51 -23.15 4.83
N ALA A 12 -35.59 -23.18 5.79
CA ALA A 12 -34.75 -22.01 6.08
C ALA A 12 -33.28 -22.39 5.82
N ARG A 13 -32.92 -22.53 4.53
CA ARG A 13 -31.54 -22.29 4.12
C ARG A 13 -31.33 -20.79 4.30
N GLU A 14 -30.83 -20.40 5.47
CA GLU A 14 -30.17 -19.11 5.62
C GLU A 14 -28.88 -19.17 4.80
N GLU A 15 -29.00 -18.92 3.49
CA GLU A 15 -27.87 -18.46 2.70
C GLU A 15 -27.52 -17.07 3.21
N GLY A 16 -26.78 -17.06 4.32
CA GLY A 16 -25.94 -15.93 4.69
C GLY A 16 -24.88 -15.80 3.60
N ASP A 17 -25.24 -15.13 2.52
CA ASP A 17 -24.33 -14.44 1.62
C ASP A 17 -23.71 -13.28 2.43
N GLU A 18 -22.94 -13.63 3.47
CA GLU A 18 -21.93 -12.75 4.00
C GLU A 18 -20.89 -12.66 2.90
N LEU A 19 -21.12 -11.69 2.00
CA LEU A 19 -20.13 -11.03 1.18
C LEU A 19 -18.80 -11.12 1.93
N ARG A 20 -17.99 -12.12 1.54
CA ARG A 20 -16.61 -12.19 1.97
C ARG A 20 -16.09 -10.80 1.64
N ALA A 21 -15.67 -10.06 2.65
CA ALA A 21 -14.77 -8.95 2.43
C ALA A 21 -13.65 -9.59 1.63
N GLU A 22 -13.66 -9.40 0.31
CA GLU A 22 -12.50 -9.67 -0.50
C GLU A 22 -11.48 -8.75 0.13
N ASP A 23 -10.63 -9.31 0.98
CA ASP A 23 -9.39 -8.73 1.41
C ASP A 23 -8.66 -8.38 0.12
N PHE A 24 -8.92 -7.17 -0.39
CA PHE A 24 -8.21 -6.57 -1.49
C PHE A 24 -6.81 -6.27 -0.95
N GLN A 25 -6.03 -7.33 -0.74
CA GLN A 25 -4.58 -7.24 -0.62
C GLN A 25 -4.10 -6.71 -1.96
N THR A 26 -3.98 -5.39 -2.03
CA THR A 26 -3.40 -4.71 -3.18
C THR A 26 -1.89 -4.92 -3.07
N GLU A 27 -1.43 -6.10 -3.47
CA GLU A 27 0.00 -6.38 -3.59
C GLU A 27 0.57 -5.61 -4.79
N LEU A 28 1.32 -4.56 -4.45
CA LEU A 28 2.25 -3.92 -5.35
C LEU A 28 3.49 -4.80 -5.47
N ALA A 29 3.59 -5.53 -6.59
CA ALA A 29 4.77 -6.38 -6.84
C ALA A 29 6.07 -5.57 -6.99
N ALA A 30 5.99 -4.34 -7.50
CA ALA A 30 7.11 -3.39 -7.56
C ALA A 30 6.59 -1.99 -7.88
N ALA A 31 7.14 -0.98 -7.22
CA ALA A 31 6.96 0.43 -7.58
C ALA A 31 8.33 1.11 -7.64
N GLN A 32 8.49 2.04 -8.57
CA GLN A 32 9.70 2.84 -8.68
C GLN A 32 9.54 4.12 -7.84
N THR A 33 10.44 4.36 -6.91
CA THR A 33 10.52 5.64 -6.19
C THR A 33 11.02 6.73 -7.13
N LEU A 34 10.21 7.77 -7.33
CA LEU A 34 10.53 8.95 -8.14
C LEU A 34 11.07 10.10 -7.30
N ASP A 35 10.64 10.19 -6.05
CA ASP A 35 10.99 11.26 -5.12
C ASP A 35 10.84 10.72 -3.70
N LEU A 36 11.78 11.03 -2.82
CA LEU A 36 11.77 10.59 -1.44
C LEU A 36 11.92 11.79 -0.51
N SER A 37 11.20 11.78 0.59
CA SER A 37 11.28 12.76 1.65
C SER A 37 11.17 12.07 3.01
N THR A 38 11.44 12.80 4.09
CA THR A 38 11.28 12.28 5.46
C THR A 38 9.83 11.98 5.84
N ARG A 39 8.84 12.45 5.06
CA ARG A 39 7.40 12.25 5.35
C ARG A 39 6.71 11.28 4.39
N GLY A 40 7.39 10.84 3.36
CA GLY A 40 6.76 10.04 2.32
C GLY A 40 7.59 9.97 1.05
N CYS A 41 7.09 9.22 0.09
CA CYS A 41 7.69 9.08 -1.22
C CYS A 41 6.65 9.17 -2.34
N ARG A 42 7.12 9.62 -3.50
CA ARG A 42 6.35 9.55 -4.74
C ARG A 42 6.77 8.29 -5.47
N LEU A 43 5.80 7.47 -5.81
CA LEU A 43 5.98 6.17 -6.43
C LEU A 43 5.36 6.17 -7.82
N ARG A 44 6.00 5.47 -8.76
CA ARG A 44 5.43 5.09 -10.04
C ARG A 44 5.16 3.60 -10.06
N THR A 45 3.96 3.22 -10.46
CA THR A 45 3.52 1.83 -10.54
C THR A 45 2.74 1.59 -11.82
N SER A 46 2.77 0.36 -12.33
CA SER A 46 1.96 -0.07 -13.47
C SER A 46 0.50 -0.34 -13.08
N LYS A 47 0.22 -0.56 -11.79
CA LYS A 47 -1.11 -0.84 -11.26
C LYS A 47 -1.72 0.42 -10.64
N GLN A 48 -3.02 0.59 -10.83
CA GLN A 48 -3.74 1.66 -10.16
C GLN A 48 -3.83 1.37 -8.67
N LEU A 49 -3.49 2.37 -7.85
CA LEU A 49 -3.70 2.33 -6.40
C LEU A 49 -4.95 3.07 -6.01
N GLN A 50 -5.51 2.67 -4.87
CA GLN A 50 -6.61 3.39 -4.26
C GLN A 50 -6.04 4.44 -3.31
N ALA A 51 -6.51 5.68 -3.48
CA ALA A 51 -6.19 6.74 -2.53
C ALA A 51 -6.81 6.43 -1.16
N LYS A 52 -6.15 6.92 -0.11
CA LYS A 52 -6.49 6.77 1.31
C LYS A 52 -6.36 5.35 1.87
N VAL A 53 -5.87 4.40 1.09
CA VAL A 53 -5.52 3.06 1.58
C VAL A 53 -4.18 3.11 2.31
N GLU A 54 -4.11 2.42 3.44
CA GLU A 54 -2.85 2.13 4.13
C GLU A 54 -2.26 0.83 3.60
N LEU A 55 -0.95 0.83 3.36
CA LEU A 55 -0.22 -0.32 2.89
C LEU A 55 1.12 -0.43 3.61
N ALA A 56 1.57 -1.67 3.77
CA ALA A 56 2.95 -1.95 4.12
C ALA A 56 3.82 -1.77 2.88
N PHE A 57 5.04 -1.27 3.07
CA PHE A 57 6.00 -1.10 2.00
C PHE A 57 7.39 -1.52 2.46
N ASP A 58 8.19 -1.94 1.50
CA ASP A 58 9.62 -2.14 1.64
C ASP A 58 10.33 -1.13 0.74
N LEU A 59 11.12 -0.24 1.34
CA LEU A 59 11.87 0.79 0.67
C LEU A 59 13.34 0.39 0.64
N ALA A 60 13.86 0.11 -0.55
CA ALA A 60 15.29 -0.11 -0.74
C ALA A 60 16.03 1.23 -0.81
N LEU A 61 16.92 1.49 0.14
CA LEU A 61 17.82 2.64 0.20
C LEU A 61 19.27 2.14 0.12
N GLY A 62 19.86 2.21 -1.08
CA GLY A 62 21.16 1.58 -1.34
C GLY A 62 21.10 0.06 -1.17
N ASP A 63 21.97 -0.49 -0.30
CA ASP A 63 22.04 -1.93 0.00
C ASP A 63 21.15 -2.34 1.19
N VAL A 64 20.38 -1.41 1.77
CA VAL A 64 19.54 -1.65 2.94
C VAL A 64 18.07 -1.56 2.55
N ILE A 65 17.27 -2.52 3.04
CA ILE A 65 15.81 -2.51 2.88
C ILE A 65 15.19 -2.08 4.21
N HIS A 66 14.34 -1.07 4.13
CA HIS A 66 13.58 -0.52 5.24
C HIS A 66 12.10 -0.79 5.07
N SER A 67 11.49 -1.47 6.03
CA SER A 67 10.06 -1.79 5.99
C SER A 67 9.26 -0.78 6.82
N GLY A 68 8.08 -0.41 6.35
CA GLY A 68 7.23 0.53 7.06
C GLY A 68 5.77 0.46 6.64
N ARG A 69 4.95 1.33 7.23
CA ARG A 69 3.57 1.53 6.78
C ARG A 69 3.35 2.97 6.34
N GLY A 70 2.56 3.10 5.29
CA GLY A 70 2.21 4.39 4.73
C GLY A 70 0.83 4.39 4.12
N LYS A 71 0.30 5.59 3.93
CA LYS A 71 -1.01 5.85 3.37
C LYS A 71 -0.88 6.51 2.01
N ILE A 72 -1.63 6.04 1.02
CA ILE A 72 -1.68 6.70 -0.28
C ILE A 72 -2.44 8.03 -0.15
N ALA A 73 -1.72 9.14 -0.20
CA ALA A 73 -2.30 10.48 -0.11
C ALA A 73 -3.03 10.87 -1.40
N TRP A 74 -2.46 10.53 -2.55
CA TRP A 74 -3.01 10.85 -3.87
C TRP A 74 -2.57 9.81 -4.91
N VAL A 75 -3.37 9.67 -5.96
CA VAL A 75 -3.06 8.85 -7.14
C VAL A 75 -3.46 9.63 -8.38
N LYS A 76 -2.59 9.67 -9.38
CA LYS A 76 -2.86 10.27 -10.68
C LYS A 76 -2.35 9.36 -11.79
N ARG A 77 -2.98 9.44 -12.95
CA ARG A 77 -2.48 8.77 -14.16
C ARG A 77 -1.31 9.56 -14.73
N ALA A 78 -0.28 8.86 -15.17
CA ALA A 78 0.91 9.43 -15.80
C ALA A 78 1.27 8.65 -17.06
N ASP A 79 2.14 9.19 -17.91
CA ASP A 79 2.61 8.46 -19.09
C ASP A 79 3.35 7.19 -18.67
N GLY A 80 2.85 6.04 -19.15
CA GLY A 80 3.41 4.73 -18.82
C GLY A 80 2.93 4.11 -17.50
N GLY A 81 1.93 4.68 -16.82
CA GLY A 81 1.31 4.03 -15.65
C GLY A 81 0.57 4.97 -14.71
N TRP A 82 0.79 4.75 -13.41
CA TRP A 82 0.19 5.51 -12.32
C TRP A 82 1.28 6.07 -11.43
N GLU A 83 1.10 7.32 -11.01
CA GLU A 83 1.90 7.93 -9.96
C GLU A 83 1.05 8.05 -8.70
N ALA A 84 1.65 7.73 -7.56
CA ALA A 84 1.02 7.84 -6.27
C ALA A 84 1.96 8.52 -5.27
N GLY A 85 1.39 9.29 -4.35
CA GLY A 85 2.10 9.76 -3.17
C GLY A 85 1.79 8.86 -2.00
N LEU A 86 2.81 8.25 -1.41
CA LEU A 86 2.74 7.50 -0.18
C LEU A 86 3.24 8.39 0.96
N GLU A 87 2.40 8.65 1.94
CA GLU A 87 2.75 9.34 3.19
C GLU A 87 3.10 8.29 4.25
N PHE A 88 4.24 8.45 4.91
CA PHE A 88 4.67 7.52 5.96
C PHE A 88 3.85 7.74 7.22
N THR A 89 3.19 6.69 7.73
CA THR A 89 2.32 6.77 8.91
C THR A 89 2.92 6.10 10.13
N ASP A 90 3.75 5.08 9.93
CA ASP A 90 4.38 4.32 10.99
C ASP A 90 5.75 3.84 10.48
N LEU A 91 6.80 4.49 10.95
CA LEU A 91 8.19 4.15 10.69
C LEU A 91 8.89 3.91 12.02
N ASP A 92 9.72 2.88 12.06
CA ASP A 92 10.65 2.71 13.17
C ASP A 92 11.84 3.67 13.03
N SER A 93 12.48 3.99 14.16
CA SER A 93 13.56 4.98 14.20
C SER A 93 14.74 4.62 13.29
N LEU A 94 15.03 3.33 13.07
CA LEU A 94 16.10 2.91 12.16
C LEU A 94 15.76 3.28 10.70
N THR A 95 14.49 3.13 10.31
CA THR A 95 14.02 3.53 8.98
C THR A 95 14.00 5.04 8.82
N GLU A 96 13.53 5.79 9.82
CA GLU A 96 13.57 7.25 9.79
C GLU A 96 15.01 7.78 9.65
N ASP A 97 15.94 7.24 10.43
CA ASP A 97 17.35 7.60 10.37
C ASP A 97 17.97 7.20 9.02
N GLY A 98 17.63 6.01 8.50
CA GLY A 98 18.08 5.54 7.19
C GLY A 98 17.64 6.46 6.04
N ILE A 99 16.37 6.88 6.06
CA ILE A 99 15.83 7.85 5.09
C ILE A 99 16.57 9.19 5.21
N GLN A 100 16.79 9.70 6.43
CA GLN A 100 17.51 10.96 6.62
C GLN A 100 18.95 10.89 6.10
N LEU A 101 19.67 9.81 6.42
CA LEU A 101 21.04 9.60 5.95
C LEU A 101 21.11 9.51 4.43
N PHE A 102 20.19 8.76 3.82
CA PHE A 102 20.11 8.65 2.35
C PHE A 102 19.88 10.01 1.69
N LEU A 103 18.97 10.82 2.23
CA LEU A 103 18.68 12.16 1.72
C LEU A 103 19.85 13.15 1.90
N LEU A 104 20.68 12.96 2.94
CA LEU A 104 21.90 13.74 3.14
C LEU A 104 22.99 13.37 2.13
N ASP A 105 23.11 12.09 1.80
CA ASP A 105 24.10 11.57 0.84
C ASP A 105 23.76 11.97 -0.60
N GLU A 106 22.50 11.80 -1.03
CA GLU A 106 22.05 12.27 -2.36
C GLU A 106 22.01 13.82 -2.48
N GLY A 107 22.07 14.53 -1.36
CA GLY A 107 22.24 15.98 -1.30
C GLY A 107 23.69 16.45 -1.43
N ALA A 108 24.68 15.56 -1.31
CA ALA A 108 26.07 15.88 -1.52
C ALA A 108 26.40 15.78 -3.02
N PRO A 109 26.91 16.84 -3.68
CA PRO A 109 27.51 16.65 -5.00
C PRO A 109 28.61 15.57 -4.86
N PRO A 110 28.81 14.70 -5.87
CA PRO A 110 29.90 13.74 -5.82
C PRO A 110 31.17 14.54 -5.54
N ALA A 111 31.84 14.23 -4.44
CA ALA A 111 33.13 14.83 -4.14
C ALA A 111 34.03 14.52 -5.34
N THR A 112 34.30 15.53 -6.16
CA THR A 112 35.29 15.45 -7.22
C THR A 112 36.59 15.03 -6.55
N GLN A 113 36.99 13.77 -6.71
CA GLN A 113 38.34 13.34 -6.39
C GLN A 113 39.27 14.10 -7.34
N ASP A 114 40.05 15.01 -6.76
CA ASP A 114 41.23 15.63 -7.38
C ASP A 114 42.35 14.60 -7.55
#